data_AF-A0AAN1LMS3-F1
#
_entry.id   AF-A0AAN1LMS3-F1
#
_cell.length_a   1.000
_cell.length_b   1.000
_cell.length_c   1.000
_cell.angle_alpha   90.00
_cell.angle_beta   90.00
_cell.angle_gamma   90.00
#
_symmetry.space_group_name_H-M   'P 1'
#
loop_
_entity.id
_entity.type
_entity.pdbx_description
1 polymer ?
#
loop_
_entity_poly.entity_id
_entity_poly.type
_entity_poly.pdbx_seq_one_letter_code
_entity_poly.pdbx_strand_id
1 'polypeptide(L)' 'MEQGALPQLRAATEPGLRGGQFFGPSALWETRGRVTEARLSREAADPAVGKQLWAAAEELTGISYL' A
#
# COMPACT_ATOMS: atom_id res chain seq x y z
N MET A 1 4.47 20.02 9.17
CA MET A 1 3.89 19.44 7.92
C MET A 1 4.78 18.36 7.29
N GLU A 2 5.94 18.01 7.87
CA GLU A 2 6.94 17.15 7.21
C GLU A 2 6.77 15.64 7.46
N GLN A 3 5.93 15.23 8.42
CA GLN A 3 5.81 13.81 8.80
C GLN A 3 4.94 12.97 7.85
N GLY A 4 4.16 13.61 6.97
CA GLY A 4 3.22 12.91 6.08
C GLY A 4 3.90 12.03 5.02
N ALA A 5 5.17 12.32 4.69
CA ALA A 5 5.94 11.57 3.70
C ALA A 5 6.73 10.37 4.29
N LEU A 6 6.76 10.21 5.61
CA LEU A 6 7.57 9.18 6.27
C LEU A 6 7.18 7.75 5.88
N PRO A 7 5.89 7.38 5.71
CA PRO A 7 5.52 6.04 5.25
C PRO A 7 6.10 5.71 3.88
N GLN A 8 6.05 6.65 2.93
CA GLN A 8 6.56 6.48 1.57
C GLN A 8 8.09 6.37 1.58
N LEU A 9 8.77 7.22 2.35
CA LEU A 9 10.23 7.16 2.49
C LEU A 9 10.68 5.81 3.06
N ARG A 10 10.01 5.31 4.11
CA ARG A 10 10.32 4.01 4.69
C ARG A 10 10.12 2.88 3.68
N ALA A 11 8.96 2.83 3.03
CA ALA A 11 8.65 1.79 2.05
C ALA A 11 9.62 1.78 0.85
N ALA A 12 10.12 2.96 0.45
CA ALA A 12 11.02 3.10 -0.67
C ALA A 12 12.50 2.80 -0.33
N THR A 13 12.91 2.88 0.94
CA THR A 13 14.33 2.92 1.31
C THR A 13 14.77 1.90 2.36
N GLU A 14 13.86 1.33 3.15
CA GLU A 14 14.23 0.35 4.18
C GLU A 14 14.70 -0.96 3.53
N PRO A 15 15.94 -1.41 3.83
CA PRO A 15 16.45 -2.66 3.29
C PRO A 15 15.66 -3.88 3.81
N GLY A 16 15.49 -4.88 2.94
CA GLY A 16 14.90 -6.17 3.34
C GLY A 16 13.37 -6.17 3.43
N LEU A 17 12.70 -5.08 3.03
CA LEU A 17 11.26 -5.08 2.86
C LEU A 17 10.82 -6.02 1.72
N ARG A 18 9.65 -6.62 1.90
CA ARG A 18 9.03 -7.53 0.92
C ARG A 18 7.96 -6.79 0.13
N GLY A 19 7.80 -7.16 -1.13
CA GLY A 19 6.66 -6.69 -1.94
C GLY A 19 5.33 -7.01 -1.26
N GLY A 20 4.38 -6.08 -1.33
CA GLY A 20 3.05 -6.22 -0.72
C GLY A 20 2.95 -5.79 0.74
N GLN A 21 4.04 -5.33 1.38
CA GLN A 21 3.95 -4.74 2.72
C GLN A 21 3.30 -3.34 2.67
N PHE A 22 2.53 -3.03 3.71
CA PHE A 22 1.79 -1.78 3.84
C PHE A 22 2.25 -1.05 5.12
N PHE A 23 2.50 0.26 5.04
CA PHE A 23 3.08 1.04 6.13
C PHE A 23 2.24 2.27 6.45
N GLY A 24 2.02 2.49 7.74
CA GLY A 24 1.23 3.60 8.24
C GLY A 24 1.66 4.03 9.65
N PRO A 25 1.23 5.21 10.12
CA PRO A 25 1.45 5.64 11.50
C PRO A 25 0.84 4.68 12.52
N SER A 26 1.51 4.51 13.66
CA SER A 26 1.13 3.50 14.67
C SER A 26 -0.07 3.85 15.56
N ALA A 27 -0.57 5.10 15.52
CA ALA A 27 -1.73 5.49 16.32
C ALA A 27 -3.04 4.94 15.70
N LEU A 28 -4.11 5.01 16.49
CA LEU A 28 -5.45 4.61 16.05
C LEU A 28 -5.81 5.32 14.73
N TRP A 29 -6.36 4.55 13.79
CA TRP A 29 -6.72 4.99 12.43
C TRP A 29 -5.55 5.47 11.58
N GLU A 30 -4.31 5.13 11.94
CA GLU A 30 -3.12 5.44 11.13
C GLU A 30 -2.92 6.94 10.90
N THR A 31 -3.37 7.77 11.85
CA THR A 31 -3.38 9.23 11.68
C THR A 31 -2.10 9.92 12.13
N ARG A 32 -1.38 9.35 13.12
CA ARG A 32 -0.19 9.94 13.78
C ARG A 32 0.70 8.86 14.40
N GLY A 33 1.90 9.25 14.84
CA GLY A 33 2.84 8.35 15.51
C GLY A 33 3.90 7.75 14.60
N ARG A 34 4.69 6.82 15.12
CA ARG A 34 5.81 6.22 14.40
C ARG A 34 5.29 5.37 13.24
N VAL A 35 5.95 5.44 12.08
CA VAL A 35 5.60 4.57 10.95
C VAL A 35 5.93 3.13 11.31
N THR A 36 4.97 2.23 11.15
CA THR A 36 5.07 0.79 11.35
C THR A 36 4.44 0.05 10.18
N GLU A 37 4.68 -1.25 10.07
CA GLU A 37 3.86 -2.11 9.21
C GLU A 37 2.41 -2.06 9.72
N ALA A 38 1.51 -1.75 8.81
CA ALA A 38 0.08 -1.58 9.04
C ALA A 38 -0.68 -2.74 8.38
N ARG A 39 -1.92 -2.96 8.83
CA ARG A 39 -2.73 -4.08 8.36
C ARG A 39 -3.67 -3.61 7.26
N LEU A 40 -3.61 -4.26 6.10
CA LEU A 40 -4.61 -4.09 5.05
C LEU A 40 -6.01 -4.48 5.54
N SER A 41 -7.04 -3.80 5.04
CA SER A 41 -8.41 -4.28 5.20
C SER A 41 -8.57 -5.65 4.54
N ARG A 42 -9.64 -6.37 4.89
CA ARG A 42 -9.90 -7.71 4.31
C ARG A 42 -10.06 -7.62 2.80
N GLU A 43 -10.76 -6.60 2.34
CA GLU A 43 -11.04 -6.35 0.92
C GLU A 43 -9.76 -5.98 0.17
N ALA A 44 -8.90 -5.14 0.76
CA ALA A 44 -7.62 -4.77 0.17
C ALA A 44 -6.61 -5.94 0.13
N ALA A 45 -6.77 -6.93 1.01
CA ALA A 45 -5.96 -8.13 1.03
C ALA A 45 -6.51 -9.28 0.17
N ASP A 46 -7.68 -9.12 -0.47
CA ASP A 46 -8.32 -10.17 -1.28
C ASP A 46 -7.70 -10.24 -2.69
N PRO A 47 -7.05 -11.36 -3.06
CA PRO A 47 -6.46 -11.52 -4.39
C PRO A 47 -7.49 -11.51 -5.53
N ALA A 48 -8.74 -11.90 -5.27
CA ALA A 48 -9.79 -11.88 -6.28
C ALA A 48 -10.17 -10.43 -6.63
N VAL A 49 -10.29 -9.57 -5.61
CA VAL A 49 -10.52 -8.13 -5.79
C VAL A 49 -9.36 -7.51 -6.57
N GLY A 50 -8.12 -7.83 -6.20
CA GLY A 50 -6.93 -7.33 -6.90
C GLY A 50 -6.91 -7.70 -8.39
N LYS A 51 -7.24 -8.95 -8.74
CA LYS A 51 -7.29 -9.41 -10.15
C LYS A 51 -8.39 -8.70 -10.95
N GLN A 52 -9.56 -8.52 -10.36
CA GLN A 52 -10.66 -7.81 -11.01
C GLN A 52 -10.32 -6.34 -11.26
N LEU A 53 -9.70 -5.68 -10.27
CA LEU A 53 -9.25 -4.31 -10.41
C LEU A 53 -8.19 -4.15 -11.51
N TRP A 54 -7.23 -5.09 -11.58
CA TRP A 54 -6.18 -5.07 -12.61
C TRP A 54 -6.78 -5.19 -14.01
N ALA A 55 -7.65 -6.17 -14.24
CA ALA A 55 -8.30 -6.37 -15.54
C ALA A 55 -9.13 -5.15 -15.96
N ALA A 56 -9.88 -4.55 -15.03
CA ALA A 56 -10.62 -3.32 -15.31
C ALA A 56 -9.69 -2.15 -15.64
N ALA A 57 -8.54 -2.02 -14.96
CA ALA A 57 -7.56 -0.99 -15.26
C ALA A 57 -6.96 -1.18 -16.67
N GLU A 58 -6.66 -2.41 -17.08
CA GLU A 58 -6.19 -2.71 -18.44
C GLU A 58 -7.23 -2.34 -19.49
N GLU A 59 -8.50 -2.71 -19.27
CA GLU A 59 -9.61 -2.37 -20.18
C GLU A 59 -9.79 -0.85 -20.32
N LEU A 60 -9.80 -0.12 -19.20
CA LEU A 60 -10.02 1.32 -19.20
C LEU A 60 -8.86 2.13 -19.77
N THR A 61 -7.63 1.62 -19.63
CA THR A 61 -6.42 2.32 -20.09
C THR A 61 -5.95 1.85 -21.46
N GLY A 62 -6.39 0.68 -21.94
CA GLY A 62 -5.88 0.04 -23.15
C GLY A 62 -4.42 -0.43 -23.02
N ILE A 63 -3.87 -0.43 -21.81
CA ILE A 63 -2.50 -0.86 -21.51
C ILE A 63 -2.59 -2.24 -20.89
N SER A 64 -1.79 -3.19 -21.37
CA SER A 64 -1.58 -4.45 -20.65
C SER A 64 -0.37 -4.33 -19.74
N TYR A 65 -0.56 -4.71 -18.47
CA TYR A 65 0.48 -4.69 -17.45
C TYR A 65 0.96 -6.14 -17.20
N LEU A 66 2.28 -6.33 -17.08
CA LEU A 66 2.95 -7.63 -16.98
C LEU A 66 2.61 -8.42 -15.70
#